data_AF-A0A2J6RGD7-F1
#
_entry.id   AF-A0A2J6RGD7-F1
#
_cell.length_a   1.000
_cell.length_b   1.000
_cell.length_c   1.000
_cell.angle_alpha   90.00
_cell.angle_beta   90.00
_cell.angle_gamma   90.00
#
_symmetry.space_group_name_H-M   'P 1'
#
loop_
_entity.id
_entity.type
_entity.pdbx_description
1 polymer ?
#
loop_
_entity_poly.entity_id
_entity_poly.type
_entity_poly.pdbx_seq_one_letter_code
_entity_poly.pdbx_strand_id
1 'polypeptide(L)'
;MVRHNLEYPKDVHNTVNRYKHQAVYSLTTIHTIINTTPVLHVSFHPSPTDPFPVILPLIGQMGSFSRPSASISEPLDLYLHGYVSSRLMNVSRSSSSPGLPVCIAASKVDGLVLTLTPNSHNYNYRSAVLFGHATLVTDLDEKLWAMELITNSVVPDRWRHTRIPPNAGEMQSTQILKVKIDSGSAKVREGVPNDEMCDLGDQKVLDTVWTGVLPLSEQFGEPVPGPYNIVKKVPEHVTEYKEMMNKMNWEYAEAAARKDAPVKRKDDGDEE
;
A
#
# COMPACT_ATOMS: atom_id res chain seq x y z
N MET A 1 -18.13 -22.64 4.92
CA MET A 1 -18.62 -21.25 5.07
C MET A 1 -18.03 -20.42 3.96
N VAL A 2 -18.87 -19.85 3.10
CA VAL A 2 -18.41 -18.88 2.08
C VAL A 2 -17.94 -17.65 2.84
N ARG A 3 -16.62 -17.38 2.87
CA ARG A 3 -16.10 -16.12 3.41
C ARG A 3 -16.54 -15.03 2.44
N HIS A 4 -17.55 -14.25 2.81
CA HIS A 4 -17.85 -13.02 2.08
C HIS A 4 -16.69 -12.07 2.28
N ASN A 5 -15.94 -11.80 1.20
CA ASN A 5 -14.97 -10.71 1.19
C ASN A 5 -15.77 -9.42 1.17
N LEU A 6 -15.67 -8.64 2.24
CA LEU A 6 -16.23 -7.30 2.27
C LEU A 6 -15.52 -6.43 1.23
N GLU A 7 -16.25 -5.49 0.64
CA GLU A 7 -15.73 -4.54 -0.34
C GLU A 7 -16.02 -3.11 0.11
N TYR A 8 -15.15 -2.18 -0.29
CA TYR A 8 -15.45 -0.75 -0.18
C TYR A 8 -16.58 -0.37 -1.16
N PRO A 9 -17.45 0.58 -0.78
CA PRO A 9 -18.44 1.12 -1.69
C PRO A 9 -17.74 1.81 -2.87
N LYS A 10 -18.39 1.77 -4.04
CA LYS A 10 -17.96 2.51 -5.22
C LYS A 10 -18.63 3.86 -5.25
N ASP A 11 -17.86 4.90 -5.48
CA ASP A 11 -18.31 6.28 -5.61
C ASP A 11 -17.57 6.99 -6.76
N VAL A 12 -17.80 8.29 -6.92
CA VAL A 12 -17.18 9.10 -7.98
C VAL A 12 -15.66 9.28 -7.80
N HIS A 13 -15.12 9.06 -6.61
CA HIS A 13 -13.70 9.25 -6.27
C HIS A 13 -12.87 7.99 -6.51
N ASN A 14 -13.42 6.79 -6.21
CA ASN A 14 -12.67 5.53 -6.28
C ASN A 14 -13.04 4.63 -7.48
N THR A 15 -14.01 5.02 -8.32
CA THR A 15 -14.37 4.20 -9.49
C THR A 15 -13.26 4.19 -10.52
N VAL A 16 -12.69 3.00 -10.79
CA VAL A 16 -11.65 2.81 -11.80
C VAL A 16 -12.31 2.79 -13.17
N ASN A 17 -11.99 3.78 -14.02
CA ASN A 17 -12.60 3.90 -15.34
C ASN A 17 -11.82 3.17 -16.46
N ARG A 18 -10.49 3.22 -16.42
CA ARG A 18 -9.62 2.61 -17.45
C ARG A 18 -9.07 1.26 -16.98
N TYR A 19 -9.27 0.23 -17.79
CA TYR A 19 -8.96 -1.17 -17.48
C TYR A 19 -9.76 -1.70 -16.26
N LYS A 20 -11.09 -1.57 -16.32
CA LYS A 20 -12.02 -1.92 -15.22
C LYS A 20 -11.87 -3.36 -14.72
N HIS A 21 -11.51 -4.29 -15.59
CA HIS A 21 -11.28 -5.69 -15.25
C HIS A 21 -10.10 -5.91 -14.26
N GLN A 22 -9.23 -4.91 -14.08
CA GLN A 22 -8.13 -4.91 -13.11
C GLN A 22 -8.52 -4.29 -11.77
N ALA A 23 -9.74 -3.73 -11.65
CA ALA A 23 -10.19 -3.05 -10.46
C ALA A 23 -10.61 -4.07 -9.39
N VAL A 24 -10.15 -3.87 -8.16
CA VAL A 24 -10.49 -4.70 -7.00
C VAL A 24 -10.96 -3.79 -5.87
N TYR A 25 -12.09 -4.13 -5.25
CA TYR A 25 -12.68 -3.34 -4.16
C TYR A 25 -12.69 -4.08 -2.82
N SER A 26 -12.21 -5.34 -2.79
CA SER A 26 -12.08 -6.16 -1.59
C SER A 26 -11.22 -5.50 -0.51
N LEU A 27 -11.75 -5.44 0.71
CA LEU A 27 -11.04 -4.96 1.90
C LEU A 27 -9.72 -5.72 2.07
N THR A 28 -9.74 -7.05 1.95
CA THR A 28 -8.54 -7.88 2.09
C THR A 28 -7.44 -7.44 1.14
N THR A 29 -7.74 -7.29 -0.16
CA THR A 29 -6.73 -6.90 -1.15
C THR A 29 -6.18 -5.51 -0.86
N ILE A 30 -7.06 -4.53 -0.61
CA ILE A 30 -6.68 -3.15 -0.38
C ILE A 30 -5.84 -3.02 0.91
N HIS A 31 -6.31 -3.59 2.02
CA HIS A 31 -5.60 -3.55 3.29
C HIS A 31 -4.27 -4.31 3.23
N THR A 32 -4.20 -5.44 2.52
CA THR A 32 -2.92 -6.14 2.30
C THR A 32 -1.94 -5.27 1.52
N ILE A 33 -2.37 -4.56 0.46
CA ILE A 33 -1.48 -3.66 -0.29
C ILE A 33 -0.97 -2.53 0.61
N ILE A 34 -1.85 -1.89 1.39
CA ILE A 34 -1.46 -0.84 2.33
C ILE A 34 -0.45 -1.38 3.36
N ASN A 35 -0.78 -2.47 4.06
CA ASN A 35 0.02 -3.00 5.17
C ASN A 35 1.34 -3.66 4.74
N THR A 36 1.51 -3.97 3.46
CA THR A 36 2.75 -4.52 2.91
C THR A 36 3.56 -3.50 2.12
N THR A 37 3.13 -2.24 2.09
CA THR A 37 3.87 -1.14 1.46
C THR A 37 4.57 -0.31 2.52
N PRO A 38 5.91 -0.26 2.54
CA PRO A 38 6.65 0.45 3.61
C PRO A 38 6.41 1.96 3.68
N VAL A 39 6.05 2.58 2.55
CA VAL A 39 5.83 4.03 2.45
C VAL A 39 4.49 4.31 1.80
N LEU A 40 3.61 4.97 2.55
CA LEU A 40 2.33 5.46 2.06
C LEU A 40 2.48 6.90 1.60
N HIS A 41 1.85 7.22 0.47
CA HIS A 41 1.83 8.58 -0.05
C HIS A 41 0.52 9.25 0.36
N VAL A 42 0.59 10.15 1.34
CA VAL A 42 -0.57 10.81 1.92
C VAL A 42 -0.73 12.19 1.32
N SER A 43 -1.76 12.33 0.49
CA SER A 43 -2.13 13.56 -0.20
C SER A 43 -3.24 14.29 0.54
N PHE A 44 -3.09 15.60 0.73
CA PHE A 44 -4.08 16.45 1.36
C PHE A 44 -3.95 17.89 0.88
N HIS A 45 -4.97 18.70 1.16
CA HIS A 45 -4.94 20.12 0.87
C HIS A 45 -4.59 20.90 2.15
N PRO A 46 -3.48 21.65 2.19
CA PRO A 46 -3.02 22.27 3.44
C PRO A 46 -3.86 23.47 3.88
N SER A 47 -4.53 24.15 2.93
CA SER A 47 -5.46 25.25 3.15
C SER A 47 -6.35 25.38 1.92
N PRO A 48 -7.64 25.78 2.04
CA PRO A 48 -8.51 26.04 0.88
C PRO A 48 -8.00 27.08 -0.11
N THR A 49 -7.03 27.91 0.30
CA THR A 49 -6.41 28.95 -0.53
C THR A 49 -5.10 28.52 -1.17
N ASP A 50 -4.57 27.35 -0.82
CA ASP A 50 -3.35 26.84 -1.43
C ASP A 50 -3.71 26.31 -2.83
N PRO A 51 -3.03 26.74 -3.90
CA PRO A 51 -3.34 26.20 -5.23
C PRO A 51 -2.92 24.74 -5.42
N PHE A 52 -2.07 24.18 -4.54
CA PHE A 52 -1.49 22.87 -4.72
C PHE A 52 -1.91 21.87 -3.64
N PRO A 53 -2.23 20.61 -4.02
CA PRO A 53 -2.23 19.53 -3.06
C PRO A 53 -0.80 19.23 -2.62
N VAL A 54 -0.67 18.73 -1.41
CA VAL A 54 0.59 18.29 -0.81
C VAL A 54 0.57 16.79 -0.73
N ILE A 55 1.69 16.15 -1.03
CA ILE A 55 1.92 14.72 -0.81
C ILE A 55 3.07 14.52 0.17
N LEU A 56 2.86 13.71 1.21
CA LEU A 56 3.89 13.36 2.19
C LEU A 56 4.09 11.83 2.22
N PRO A 57 5.34 11.34 2.10
CA PRO A 57 5.65 9.94 2.37
C PRO A 57 5.63 9.69 3.88
N LEU A 58 4.77 8.78 4.33
CA LEU A 58 4.58 8.46 5.76
C LEU A 58 4.52 6.95 5.99
N ILE A 59 4.89 6.54 7.19
CA ILE A 59 4.63 5.18 7.69
C ILE A 59 3.20 5.16 8.24
N GLY A 60 2.44 4.15 7.85
CA GLY A 60 1.12 3.90 8.39
C GLY A 60 0.78 2.42 8.42
N GLN A 61 -0.29 2.10 9.13
CA GLN A 61 -0.78 0.72 9.23
C GLN A 61 -2.30 0.70 9.43
N MET A 62 -2.99 -0.19 8.70
CA MET A 62 -4.41 -0.44 8.92
C MET A 62 -4.61 -1.25 10.21
N GLY A 63 -5.57 -0.86 11.03
CA GLY A 63 -5.94 -1.58 12.25
C GLY A 63 -7.26 -1.09 12.84
N SER A 64 -7.68 -1.69 13.95
CA SER A 64 -8.87 -1.25 14.68
C SER A 64 -8.62 -1.24 16.18
N PHE A 65 -8.58 -0.05 16.77
CA PHE A 65 -8.47 0.07 18.22
C PHE A 65 -9.71 -0.46 18.95
N SER A 66 -10.91 -0.22 18.40
CA SER A 66 -12.16 -0.68 19.00
C SER A 66 -12.38 -2.20 18.88
N ARG A 67 -11.73 -2.85 17.92
CA ARG A 67 -11.70 -4.31 17.76
C ARG A 67 -10.28 -4.77 17.40
N PRO A 68 -9.35 -4.87 18.38
CA PRO A 68 -7.96 -5.24 18.09
C PRO A 68 -7.77 -6.61 17.43
N SER A 69 -8.76 -7.50 17.55
CA SER A 69 -8.78 -8.81 16.89
C SER A 69 -9.33 -8.79 15.45
N ALA A 70 -9.71 -7.62 14.93
CA ALA A 70 -10.25 -7.49 13.58
C ALA A 70 -9.21 -7.95 12.55
N SER A 71 -9.67 -8.80 11.64
CA SER A 71 -8.88 -9.31 10.54
C SER A 71 -8.71 -8.28 9.42
N ILE A 72 -7.73 -8.52 8.55
CA ILE A 72 -7.47 -7.72 7.33
C ILE A 72 -8.70 -7.63 6.39
N SER A 73 -9.65 -8.57 6.51
CA SER A 73 -10.90 -8.63 5.74
C SER A 73 -12.06 -7.81 6.32
N GLU A 74 -11.87 -7.19 7.48
CA GLU A 74 -12.89 -6.38 8.15
C GLU A 74 -12.64 -4.87 7.95
N PRO A 75 -13.63 -4.01 8.23
CA PRO A 75 -13.41 -2.56 8.22
C PRO A 75 -12.37 -2.15 9.26
N LEU A 76 -11.32 -1.45 8.79
CA LEU A 76 -10.20 -0.95 9.59
C LEU A 76 -10.03 0.55 9.36
N ASP A 77 -9.40 1.22 10.31
CA ASP A 77 -8.92 2.60 10.17
C ASP A 77 -7.43 2.57 9.80
N LEU A 78 -6.93 3.63 9.14
CA LEU A 78 -5.50 3.78 8.88
C LEU A 78 -4.87 4.67 9.94
N TYR A 79 -3.85 4.18 10.64
CA TYR A 79 -3.08 4.96 11.60
C TYR A 79 -1.78 5.46 10.98
N LEU A 80 -1.51 6.76 11.09
CA LEU A 80 -0.32 7.43 10.55
C LEU A 80 0.50 8.04 11.68
N HIS A 81 1.81 7.83 11.64
CA HIS A 81 2.75 8.44 12.58
C HIS A 81 3.34 9.73 12.02
N GLY A 82 3.52 10.75 12.87
CA GLY A 82 4.24 11.95 12.49
C GLY A 82 4.66 12.82 13.68
N TYR A 83 5.57 13.74 13.41
CA TYR A 83 6.02 14.70 14.42
C TYR A 83 4.94 15.75 14.70
N VAL A 84 4.83 16.18 15.96
CA VAL A 84 3.78 17.07 16.46
C VAL A 84 3.65 18.39 15.71
N SER A 85 4.75 18.95 15.21
CA SER A 85 4.77 20.21 14.46
C SER A 85 4.68 20.03 12.94
N SER A 86 4.54 18.78 12.45
CA SER A 86 4.42 18.55 11.01
C SER A 86 3.14 19.22 10.45
N ARG A 87 3.23 19.68 9.21
CA ARG A 87 2.12 20.40 8.55
C ARG A 87 0.81 19.60 8.58
N LEU A 88 0.87 18.29 8.29
CA LEU A 88 -0.30 17.43 8.32
C LEU A 88 -0.95 17.38 9.71
N MET A 89 -0.16 17.29 10.80
CA MET A 89 -0.67 17.29 12.17
C MET A 89 -1.31 18.62 12.57
N ASN A 90 -0.73 19.75 12.16
CA ASN A 90 -1.26 21.08 12.46
C ASN A 90 -2.58 21.35 11.71
N VAL A 91 -2.65 21.00 10.43
CA VAL A 91 -3.87 21.17 9.62
C VAL A 91 -4.98 20.26 10.15
N SER A 92 -4.66 18.99 10.45
CA SER A 92 -5.63 18.05 11.04
C SER A 92 -6.18 18.54 12.38
N ARG A 93 -5.36 19.18 13.22
CA ARG A 93 -5.80 19.77 14.50
C ARG A 93 -6.82 20.90 14.33
N SER A 94 -6.67 21.66 13.26
CA SER A 94 -7.53 22.81 12.96
C SER A 94 -8.76 22.43 12.14
N SER A 95 -8.88 21.16 11.78
CA SER A 95 -9.98 20.63 10.96
C SER A 95 -11.21 20.38 11.81
N SER A 96 -12.39 20.79 11.33
CA SER A 96 -13.67 20.45 11.95
C SER A 96 -14.09 19.02 11.59
N SER A 97 -15.14 18.52 12.23
CA SER A 97 -15.80 17.27 11.82
C SER A 97 -16.18 17.34 10.33
N PRO A 98 -15.96 16.27 9.54
CA PRO A 98 -15.53 14.91 9.94
C PRO A 98 -14.01 14.70 10.13
N GLY A 99 -13.17 15.69 9.87
CA GLY A 99 -11.70 15.61 9.91
C GLY A 99 -11.06 16.21 8.66
N LEU A 100 -9.73 16.14 8.52
CA LEU A 100 -9.04 16.58 7.32
C LEU A 100 -9.23 15.57 6.18
N PRO A 101 -9.82 15.94 5.03
CA PRO A 101 -9.89 15.03 3.89
C PRO A 101 -8.48 14.67 3.39
N VAL A 102 -8.25 13.37 3.21
CA VAL A 102 -6.98 12.81 2.75
C VAL A 102 -7.20 11.76 1.67
N CYS A 103 -6.23 11.65 0.77
CA CYS A 103 -6.12 10.58 -0.23
C CYS A 103 -4.79 9.86 -0.01
N ILE A 104 -4.82 8.54 0.23
CA ILE A 104 -3.62 7.74 0.52
C ILE A 104 -3.39 6.75 -0.59
N ALA A 105 -2.18 6.74 -1.15
CA ALA A 105 -1.77 5.79 -2.18
C ALA A 105 -0.65 4.87 -1.70
N ALA A 106 -0.74 3.59 -2.09
CA ALA A 106 0.30 2.58 -1.97
C ALA A 106 0.45 1.85 -3.31
N SER A 107 1.69 1.59 -3.73
CA SER A 107 1.96 0.91 -5.00
C SER A 107 3.18 -0.01 -4.87
N LYS A 108 3.10 -1.17 -5.50
CA LYS A 108 4.19 -2.14 -5.63
C LYS A 108 4.32 -2.54 -7.10
N VAL A 109 5.55 -2.56 -7.62
CA VAL A 109 5.84 -3.10 -8.94
C VAL A 109 6.30 -4.54 -8.75
N ASP A 110 5.66 -5.45 -9.47
CA ASP A 110 5.88 -6.90 -9.38
C ASP A 110 6.54 -7.47 -10.66
N GLY A 111 6.68 -6.66 -11.72
CA GLY A 111 7.44 -7.03 -12.92
C GLY A 111 7.34 -6.03 -14.07
N LEU A 112 8.28 -6.09 -15.00
CA LEU A 112 8.27 -5.32 -16.24
C LEU A 112 7.72 -6.19 -17.36
N VAL A 113 6.63 -5.76 -18.00
CA VAL A 113 6.04 -6.47 -19.14
C VAL A 113 6.55 -5.84 -20.43
N LEU A 114 7.42 -6.58 -21.11
CA LEU A 114 8.09 -6.21 -22.34
C LEU A 114 7.35 -6.86 -23.51
N THR A 115 6.98 -6.06 -24.50
CA THR A 115 6.04 -6.40 -25.58
C THR A 115 6.70 -6.10 -26.93
N LEU A 116 6.05 -6.48 -28.03
CA LEU A 116 6.60 -6.31 -29.38
C LEU A 116 6.64 -4.84 -29.84
N THR A 117 5.75 -3.99 -29.31
CA THR A 117 5.70 -2.56 -29.68
C THR A 117 5.95 -1.62 -28.50
N PRO A 118 6.43 -0.39 -28.76
CA PRO A 118 6.70 0.59 -27.70
C PRO A 118 5.48 0.96 -26.85
N ASN A 119 4.27 0.90 -27.42
CA ASN A 119 3.05 1.40 -26.77
C ASN A 119 2.35 0.36 -25.89
N SER A 120 2.69 -0.92 -26.04
CA SER A 120 2.07 -2.02 -25.30
C SER A 120 2.85 -2.44 -24.05
N HIS A 121 4.05 -1.88 -23.82
CA HIS A 121 4.83 -2.10 -22.60
C HIS A 121 4.03 -1.77 -21.35
N ASN A 122 4.23 -2.53 -20.28
CA ASN A 122 3.47 -2.37 -19.05
C ASN A 122 4.24 -2.83 -17.81
N TYR A 123 3.58 -2.78 -16.67
CA TYR A 123 4.06 -3.35 -15.41
C TYR A 123 3.08 -4.41 -14.92
N ASN A 124 3.59 -5.47 -14.32
CA ASN A 124 2.82 -6.18 -13.29
C ASN A 124 2.93 -5.35 -12.01
N TYR A 125 1.81 -5.06 -11.38
CA TYR A 125 1.75 -4.16 -10.23
C TYR A 125 0.49 -4.38 -9.39
N ARG A 126 0.58 -3.93 -8.15
CA ARG A 126 -0.57 -3.76 -7.25
C ARG A 126 -0.56 -2.35 -6.72
N SER A 127 -1.69 -1.66 -6.79
CA SER A 127 -1.86 -0.37 -6.12
C SER A 127 -3.18 -0.31 -5.38
N ALA A 128 -3.21 0.51 -4.33
CA ALA A 128 -4.41 0.84 -3.58
C ALA A 128 -4.46 2.35 -3.35
N VAL A 129 -5.66 2.91 -3.46
CA VAL A 129 -5.98 4.30 -3.14
C VAL A 129 -7.14 4.31 -2.14
N LEU A 130 -6.95 4.99 -1.02
CA LEU A 130 -7.96 5.19 0.02
C LEU A 130 -8.34 6.67 0.12
N PHE A 131 -9.62 6.93 0.32
CA PHE A 131 -10.17 8.25 0.63
C PHE A 131 -10.78 8.22 2.02
N GLY A 132 -10.51 9.25 2.81
CA GLY A 132 -11.01 9.31 4.17
C GLY A 132 -10.72 10.62 4.87
N HIS A 133 -11.00 10.64 6.16
CA HIS A 133 -10.85 11.81 7.01
C HIS A 133 -9.90 11.54 8.18
N ALA A 134 -8.83 12.33 8.24
CA ALA A 134 -7.80 12.23 9.27
C ALA A 134 -8.16 13.08 10.50
N THR A 135 -8.05 12.47 11.68
CA THR A 135 -8.24 13.11 12.99
C THR A 135 -7.11 12.73 13.93
N LEU A 136 -6.74 13.64 14.84
CA LEU A 136 -5.76 13.35 15.88
C LEU A 136 -6.30 12.32 16.86
N VAL A 137 -5.48 11.33 17.20
CA VAL A 137 -5.74 10.43 18.32
C VAL A 137 -5.41 11.18 19.61
N THR A 138 -6.44 11.47 20.41
CA THR A 138 -6.32 12.19 21.69
C THR A 138 -6.39 11.28 22.90
N ASP A 139 -7.04 10.13 22.77
CA ASP A 139 -7.07 9.10 23.80
C ASP A 139 -5.69 8.46 23.97
N LEU A 140 -5.24 8.32 25.21
CA LEU A 140 -3.89 7.84 25.51
C LEU A 140 -3.73 6.36 25.18
N ASP A 141 -4.76 5.55 25.43
CA ASP A 141 -4.73 4.11 25.20
C ASP A 141 -4.72 3.81 23.70
N GLU A 142 -5.56 4.50 22.91
CA GLU A 142 -5.55 4.42 21.45
C GLU A 142 -4.21 4.88 20.88
N LYS A 143 -3.60 5.94 21.43
CA LYS A 143 -2.30 6.45 20.98
C LYS A 143 -1.19 5.43 21.21
N LEU A 144 -1.11 4.84 22.41
CA LEU A 144 -0.11 3.82 22.72
C LEU A 144 -0.30 2.56 21.88
N TRP A 145 -1.55 2.09 21.73
CA TRP A 145 -1.87 0.96 20.86
C TRP A 145 -1.46 1.22 19.40
N ALA A 146 -1.73 2.42 18.88
CA ALA A 146 -1.38 2.77 17.50
C ALA A 146 0.13 2.91 17.31
N MET A 147 0.86 3.42 18.31
CA MET A 147 2.33 3.45 18.30
C MET A 147 2.92 2.03 18.26
N GLU A 148 2.37 1.11 19.04
CA GLU A 148 2.76 -0.30 19.00
C GLU A 148 2.44 -0.92 17.63
N LEU A 149 1.23 -0.70 17.10
CA LEU A 149 0.80 -1.18 15.78
C LEU A 149 1.75 -0.72 14.66
N ILE A 150 2.10 0.56 14.63
CA ILE A 150 2.99 1.14 13.61
C ILE A 150 4.43 0.66 13.82
N THR A 151 4.90 0.55 15.06
CA THR A 151 6.25 0.03 15.33
C THR A 151 6.37 -1.42 14.85
N ASN A 152 5.35 -2.23 15.09
CA ASN A 152 5.29 -3.62 14.65
C ASN A 152 5.01 -3.78 13.15
N SER A 153 4.59 -2.72 12.43
CA SER A 153 4.48 -2.76 10.97
C SER A 153 5.83 -2.59 10.27
N VAL A 154 6.80 -1.92 10.92
CA VAL A 154 8.17 -1.76 10.39
C VAL A 154 8.91 -3.10 10.41
N VAL A 155 8.91 -3.75 11.57
CA VAL A 155 9.35 -5.14 11.75
C VAL A 155 8.37 -5.78 12.74
N PRO A 156 7.78 -6.95 12.42
CA PRO A 156 6.88 -7.65 13.32
C PRO A 156 7.54 -7.82 14.67
N ASP A 157 6.80 -7.52 15.71
CA ASP A 157 7.26 -7.66 17.08
C ASP A 157 8.40 -6.72 17.54
N ARG A 158 8.62 -5.64 16.80
CA ARG A 158 9.66 -4.68 17.14
C ARG A 158 9.42 -3.97 18.47
N TRP A 159 8.16 -3.67 18.82
CA TRP A 159 7.82 -2.86 19.98
C TRP A 159 8.39 -3.43 21.29
N ARG A 160 8.12 -4.71 21.60
CA ARG A 160 8.63 -5.36 22.83
C ARG A 160 10.14 -5.59 22.81
N HIS A 161 10.77 -5.51 21.64
CA HIS A 161 12.22 -5.58 21.46
C HIS A 161 12.90 -4.18 21.45
N THR A 162 12.26 -3.19 22.06
CA THR A 162 12.81 -1.84 22.29
C THR A 162 12.66 -1.44 23.76
N ARG A 163 13.23 -0.29 24.15
CA ARG A 163 13.02 0.28 25.49
C ARG A 163 11.58 0.79 25.62
N ILE A 164 10.79 0.13 26.44
CA ILE A 164 9.40 0.51 26.73
C ILE A 164 9.21 0.83 28.23
N PRO A 165 8.25 1.69 28.60
CA PRO A 165 7.38 2.49 27.71
C PRO A 165 8.12 3.70 27.10
N PRO A 166 7.56 4.36 26.06
CA PRO A 166 8.06 5.64 25.60
C PRO A 166 8.11 6.65 26.76
N ASN A 167 9.15 7.49 26.77
CA ASN A 167 9.30 8.53 27.79
C ASN A 167 8.43 9.76 27.48
N ALA A 168 8.33 10.69 28.42
CA ALA A 168 7.47 11.86 28.28
C ALA A 168 7.82 12.74 27.07
N GLY A 169 9.11 12.89 26.74
CA GLY A 169 9.54 13.68 25.57
C GLY A 169 9.16 13.03 24.25
N GLU A 170 9.30 11.71 24.14
CA GLU A 170 8.84 10.92 22.99
C GLU A 170 7.32 11.03 22.82
N MET A 171 6.56 10.94 23.92
CA MET A 171 5.10 11.05 23.90
C MET A 171 4.61 12.45 23.51
N GLN A 172 5.33 13.50 23.90
CA GLN A 172 5.01 14.89 23.55
C GLN A 172 5.31 15.22 22.08
N SER A 173 6.40 14.68 21.55
CA SER A 173 6.84 14.96 20.18
C SER A 173 6.14 14.10 19.12
N THR A 174 5.65 12.93 19.49
CA THR A 174 4.96 11.99 18.60
C THR A 174 3.47 12.31 18.53
N GLN A 175 2.91 12.37 17.32
CA GLN A 175 1.46 12.39 17.10
C GLN A 175 1.03 11.26 16.18
N ILE A 176 -0.20 10.82 16.40
CA ILE A 176 -0.86 9.78 15.61
C ILE A 176 -2.12 10.39 15.00
N LEU A 177 -2.30 10.18 13.70
CA LEU A 177 -3.58 10.41 13.04
C LEU A 177 -4.27 9.08 12.83
N LYS A 178 -5.57 9.09 13.08
CA LYS A 178 -6.50 8.05 12.65
C LYS A 178 -7.21 8.57 11.41
N VAL A 179 -7.16 7.82 10.32
CA VAL A 179 -7.93 8.08 9.12
C VAL A 179 -9.08 7.10 9.08
N LYS A 180 -10.30 7.62 9.23
CA LYS A 180 -11.51 6.86 8.95
C LYS A 180 -11.67 6.76 7.44
N ILE A 181 -11.72 5.55 6.92
CA ILE A 181 -11.81 5.30 5.48
C ILE A 181 -13.27 5.34 5.03
N ASP A 182 -13.56 6.17 4.03
CA ASP A 182 -14.90 6.29 3.45
C ASP A 182 -15.04 5.39 2.21
N SER A 183 -14.03 5.39 1.34
CA SER A 183 -13.97 4.53 0.17
C SER A 183 -12.53 4.18 -0.22
N GLY A 184 -12.39 3.12 -1.01
CA GLY A 184 -11.09 2.63 -1.44
C GLY A 184 -11.18 1.85 -2.73
N SER A 185 -10.10 1.84 -3.51
CA SER A 185 -9.98 1.03 -4.71
C SER A 185 -8.58 0.47 -4.82
N ALA A 186 -8.45 -0.72 -5.37
CA ALA A 186 -7.19 -1.27 -5.81
C ALA A 186 -7.21 -1.50 -7.32
N LYS A 187 -6.03 -1.47 -7.91
CA LYS A 187 -5.82 -1.91 -9.28
C LYS A 187 -4.65 -2.89 -9.32
N VAL A 188 -4.93 -4.07 -9.84
CA VAL A 188 -3.96 -5.18 -9.88
C VAL A 188 -3.82 -5.62 -11.32
N ARG A 189 -2.58 -5.56 -11.83
CA ARG A 189 -2.22 -6.13 -13.12
C ARG A 189 -1.17 -7.21 -12.90
N GLU A 190 -1.47 -8.40 -13.41
CA GLU A 190 -0.59 -9.54 -13.43
C GLU A 190 -0.63 -10.16 -14.83
N GLY A 191 0.34 -11.00 -15.14
CA GLY A 191 0.36 -11.83 -16.34
C GLY A 191 1.36 -11.42 -17.40
N VAL A 192 1.41 -12.24 -18.44
CA VAL A 192 2.31 -12.13 -19.60
C VAL A 192 1.92 -10.99 -20.55
N PRO A 193 2.79 -10.63 -21.52
CA PRO A 193 2.44 -9.77 -22.64
C PRO A 193 1.17 -10.19 -23.38
N ASN A 194 0.49 -9.21 -23.98
CA ASN A 194 -0.63 -9.43 -24.91
C ASN A 194 -0.49 -8.44 -26.05
N ASP A 195 0.19 -8.88 -27.10
CA ASP A 195 0.47 -8.11 -28.31
C ASP A 195 -0.70 -8.18 -29.31
N GLU A 196 -0.82 -7.19 -30.19
CA GLU A 196 -1.89 -7.13 -31.17
C GLU A 196 -1.69 -8.17 -32.28
N MET A 197 -2.79 -8.65 -32.87
CA MET A 197 -2.75 -9.70 -33.90
C MET A 197 -1.93 -9.32 -35.14
N CYS A 198 -1.85 -8.02 -35.47
CA CYS A 198 -1.01 -7.56 -36.59
C CYS A 198 0.48 -7.76 -36.32
N ASP A 199 0.92 -7.54 -35.07
CA ASP A 199 2.32 -7.69 -34.68
C ASP A 199 2.69 -9.18 -34.56
N LEU A 200 1.76 -10.00 -34.07
CA LEU A 200 1.89 -11.47 -34.06
C LEU A 200 1.92 -12.08 -35.48
N GLY A 201 1.42 -11.36 -36.49
CA GLY A 201 1.50 -11.76 -37.89
C GLY A 201 2.78 -11.32 -38.60
N ASP A 202 3.57 -10.43 -37.99
CA ASP A 202 4.83 -9.94 -38.56
C ASP A 202 6.01 -10.79 -38.08
N GLN A 203 6.39 -11.78 -38.91
CA GLN A 203 7.51 -12.68 -38.61
C GLN A 203 8.83 -11.92 -38.36
N LYS A 204 9.05 -10.79 -39.03
CA LYS A 204 10.28 -10.00 -38.83
C LYS A 204 10.33 -9.43 -37.42
N VAL A 205 9.19 -8.95 -36.91
CA VAL A 205 9.09 -8.46 -35.52
C VAL A 205 9.31 -9.61 -34.54
N LEU A 206 8.64 -10.75 -34.74
CA LEU A 206 8.79 -11.93 -33.88
C LEU A 206 10.23 -12.48 -33.83
N ASP A 207 10.97 -12.41 -34.95
CA ASP A 207 12.35 -12.90 -35.02
C ASP A 207 13.37 -11.93 -34.41
N THR A 208 13.02 -10.64 -34.26
CA THR A 208 13.98 -9.58 -33.86
C THR A 208 13.69 -8.96 -32.49
N VAL A 209 12.47 -9.09 -31.98
CA VAL A 209 12.04 -8.46 -30.73
C VAL A 209 11.70 -9.52 -29.69
N TRP A 210 12.42 -9.50 -28.57
CA TRP A 210 12.10 -10.34 -27.43
C TRP A 210 10.90 -9.78 -26.66
N THR A 211 9.94 -10.63 -26.31
CA THR A 211 8.76 -10.32 -25.49
C THR A 211 8.74 -11.21 -24.25
N GLY A 212 8.30 -10.69 -23.12
CA GLY A 212 8.23 -11.43 -21.87
C GLY A 212 8.03 -10.55 -20.64
N VAL A 213 8.14 -11.15 -19.46
CA VAL A 213 8.08 -10.43 -18.19
C VAL A 213 9.42 -10.56 -17.48
N LEU A 214 9.97 -9.45 -17.00
CA LEU A 214 11.06 -9.44 -16.03
C LEU A 214 10.44 -9.28 -14.63
N PRO A 215 10.35 -10.36 -13.81
CA PRO A 215 9.81 -10.25 -12.45
C PRO A 215 10.62 -9.27 -11.62
N LEU A 216 9.94 -8.49 -10.78
CA LEU A 216 10.55 -7.51 -9.90
C LEU A 216 9.95 -7.69 -8.51
N SER A 217 10.80 -7.75 -7.48
CA SER A 217 10.35 -7.83 -6.10
C SER A 217 11.23 -7.00 -5.19
N GLU A 218 10.66 -6.39 -4.16
CA GLU A 218 11.44 -5.76 -3.08
C GLU A 218 12.13 -6.84 -2.24
N GLN A 219 13.41 -6.61 -1.94
CA GLN A 219 14.23 -7.53 -1.16
C GLN A 219 14.94 -6.78 -0.02
N PHE A 220 14.81 -7.31 1.20
CA PHE A 220 15.63 -6.93 2.33
C PHE A 220 17.03 -7.56 2.20
N GLY A 221 18.06 -6.73 2.31
CA GLY A 221 19.46 -7.16 2.37
C GLY A 221 19.87 -7.68 3.76
N GLU A 222 21.16 -7.99 3.90
CA GLU A 222 21.71 -8.41 5.20
C GLU A 222 21.69 -7.27 6.23
N PRO A 223 21.29 -7.53 7.49
CA PRO A 223 21.27 -6.51 8.53
C PRO A 223 22.66 -5.94 8.80
N VAL A 224 22.79 -4.62 8.69
CA VAL A 224 24.02 -3.89 9.03
C VAL A 224 23.89 -3.38 10.47
N PRO A 225 24.84 -3.70 11.37
CA PRO A 225 24.78 -3.24 12.75
C PRO A 225 24.95 -1.71 12.83
N GLY A 226 24.17 -1.09 13.71
CA GLY A 226 24.32 0.34 14.01
C GLY A 226 25.65 0.66 14.72
N PRO A 227 26.10 1.93 14.69
CA PRO A 227 27.44 2.32 15.15
C PRO A 227 27.72 2.08 16.64
N TYR A 228 26.68 1.92 17.47
CA TYR A 228 26.77 1.66 18.91
C TYR A 228 26.18 0.29 19.31
N ASN A 229 25.87 -0.57 18.34
CA ASN A 229 25.31 -1.90 18.62
C ASN A 229 26.38 -2.81 19.24
N ILE A 230 26.10 -3.32 20.44
CA ILE A 230 26.94 -4.33 21.13
C ILE A 230 26.30 -5.73 21.13
N VAL A 231 25.07 -5.86 20.63
CA VAL A 231 24.38 -7.16 20.54
C VAL A 231 24.99 -7.97 19.40
N LYS A 232 25.56 -9.13 19.74
CA LYS A 232 26.37 -9.93 18.81
C LYS A 232 25.55 -10.64 17.73
N LYS A 233 24.32 -11.01 18.05
CA LYS A 233 23.42 -11.74 17.13
C LYS A 233 22.26 -10.84 16.75
N VAL A 234 21.90 -10.84 15.47
CA VAL A 234 20.65 -10.24 15.03
C VAL A 234 19.50 -11.01 15.70
N PRO A 235 18.53 -10.32 16.32
CA PRO A 235 17.38 -10.99 16.90
C PRO A 235 16.58 -11.79 15.87
N GLU A 236 16.06 -12.95 16.28
CA GLU A 236 15.39 -13.91 15.40
C GLU A 236 14.19 -13.31 14.66
N HIS A 237 13.33 -12.53 15.34
CA HIS A 237 12.20 -11.84 14.69
C HIS A 237 12.60 -10.96 13.49
N VAL A 238 13.82 -10.42 13.47
CA VAL A 238 14.33 -9.62 12.34
C VAL A 238 14.75 -10.51 11.18
N THR A 239 15.50 -11.59 11.47
CA THR A 239 15.95 -12.53 10.44
C THR A 239 14.80 -13.31 9.83
N GLU A 240 13.86 -13.79 10.64
CA GLU A 240 12.64 -14.46 10.18
C GLU A 240 11.78 -13.54 9.31
N TYR A 241 11.60 -12.28 9.73
CA TYR A 241 10.85 -11.31 8.93
C TYR A 241 11.53 -11.06 7.57
N LYS A 242 12.86 -10.86 7.54
CA LYS A 242 13.64 -10.73 6.31
C LYS A 242 13.39 -11.90 5.36
N GLU A 243 13.57 -13.12 5.85
CA GLU A 243 13.46 -14.34 5.06
C GLU A 243 12.03 -14.56 4.56
N MET A 244 11.04 -14.41 5.43
CA MET A 244 9.63 -14.55 5.11
C MET A 244 9.20 -13.54 4.05
N MET A 245 9.52 -12.25 4.22
CA MET A 245 9.10 -11.21 3.28
C MET A 245 9.80 -11.34 1.93
N ASN A 246 11.11 -11.64 1.91
CA ASN A 246 11.84 -11.88 0.67
C ASN A 246 11.21 -13.04 -0.12
N LYS A 247 10.90 -14.15 0.57
CA LYS A 247 10.26 -15.31 -0.03
C LYS A 247 8.87 -14.95 -0.58
N MET A 248 8.01 -14.34 0.24
CA MET A 248 6.65 -13.97 -0.17
C MET A 248 6.61 -13.00 -1.34
N ASN A 249 7.46 -11.96 -1.32
CA ASN A 249 7.53 -10.98 -2.39
C ASN A 249 8.01 -11.62 -3.70
N TRP A 250 9.02 -12.49 -3.64
CA TRP A 250 9.53 -13.21 -4.81
C TRP A 250 8.50 -14.19 -5.37
N GLU A 251 7.88 -15.02 -4.53
CA GLU A 251 6.84 -15.97 -4.94
C GLU A 251 5.66 -15.26 -5.62
N TYR A 252 5.23 -14.12 -5.09
CA TYR A 252 4.18 -13.32 -5.72
C TYR A 252 4.61 -12.81 -7.10
N ALA A 253 5.78 -12.17 -7.20
CA ALA A 253 6.28 -11.60 -8.46
C ALA A 253 6.48 -12.67 -9.55
N GLU A 254 7.03 -13.82 -9.17
CA GLU A 254 7.29 -14.95 -10.06
C GLU A 254 5.98 -15.58 -10.56
N ALA A 255 5.01 -15.78 -9.66
CA ALA A 255 3.68 -16.26 -10.05
C ALA A 255 2.93 -15.25 -10.94
N ALA A 256 2.96 -13.96 -10.58
CA ALA A 256 2.32 -12.90 -11.35
C ALA A 256 2.87 -12.81 -12.78
N ALA A 257 4.18 -13.03 -12.97
CA ALA A 257 4.83 -13.01 -14.28
C ALA A 257 4.40 -14.15 -15.21
N ARG A 258 3.78 -15.22 -14.69
CA ARG A 258 3.39 -16.43 -15.44
C ARG A 258 1.88 -16.59 -15.64
N LYS A 259 1.08 -15.70 -15.05
CA LYS A 259 -0.37 -15.70 -15.28
C LYS A 259 -0.68 -15.37 -16.74
N ASP A 260 -1.82 -15.85 -17.21
CA ASP A 260 -2.36 -15.43 -18.50
C ASP A 260 -2.56 -13.92 -18.52
N ALA A 261 -2.43 -13.33 -19.70
CA ALA A 261 -2.63 -11.89 -19.84
C ALA A 261 -4.06 -11.49 -19.41
N PRO A 262 -4.25 -10.32 -18.78
CA PRO A 262 -5.56 -9.85 -18.38
C PRO A 262 -6.47 -9.71 -19.61
N VAL A 263 -7.55 -10.48 -19.63
CA VAL A 263 -8.54 -10.39 -20.70
C VAL A 263 -9.32 -9.09 -20.51
N LYS A 264 -9.19 -8.16 -21.45
CA LYS A 264 -10.14 -7.06 -21.58
C LYS A 264 -11.51 -7.68 -21.85
N ARG A 265 -12.48 -7.55 -20.95
CA ARG A 265 -13.88 -7.73 -21.34
C ARG A 265 -14.12 -6.74 -22.49
N LYS A 266 -14.58 -7.22 -23.64
CA LYS A 266 -15.14 -6.33 -24.67
C LYS A 266 -16.27 -5.57 -23.98
N ASP A 267 -16.17 -4.25 -23.93
CA ASP A 267 -17.35 -3.46 -23.60
C ASP A 267 -18.34 -3.70 -24.74
N ASP A 268 -19.63 -3.93 -24.43
CA ASP A 268 -20.70 -4.24 -25.39
C ASP A 268 -21.02 -3.06 -26.36
N GLY A 269 -20.05 -2.19 -26.65
CA GLY A 269 -20.19 -0.98 -27.46
C GLY A 269 -19.06 -0.70 -28.44
N ASP A 270 -18.07 -1.60 -28.58
CA ASP A 270 -17.02 -1.52 -29.62
C ASP A 270 -17.34 -2.43 -30.82
N GLU A 271 -18.61 -2.51 -31.22
CA GLU A 271 -19.03 -2.92 -32.56
C GLU A 271 -19.54 -1.68 -33.31
N GLU A 272 -18.63 -0.97 -33.98
CA GLU A 272 -18.91 -0.17 -35.20
C GLU A 272 -17.62 0.08 -35.98
#